data_AF-A0AAW1KJ40-F1
#
_entry.id   AF-A0AAW1KJ40-F1
#
_cell.length_a   1.000
_cell.length_b   1.000
_cell.length_c   1.000
_cell.angle_alpha   90.00
_cell.angle_beta   90.00
_cell.angle_gamma   90.00
#
_symmetry.space_group_name_H-M   'P 1'
#
loop_
_entity.id
_entity.type
_entity.pdbx_description
1 polymer ?
#
loop_
_entity_poly.entity_id
_entity_poly.type
_entity_poly.pdbx_seq_one_letter_code
_entity_poly.pdbx_strand_id
1 'polypeptide(L)'
;MARGRQRKTTKGDFTKEQMEAGVRLVVEEQMSLRKAAERTGIKFQTLQRYVTKQKTAGIGTSIRLTPNYASRRILIRDKTKDSRYWYKHQTYT
;
A
#
# COMPACT_ATOMS: atom_id res chain seq x y z
N MET A 1 -13.76 9.85 -22.03
CA MET A 1 -14.62 10.11 -20.85
C MET A 1 -13.87 9.75 -19.57
N ALA A 2 -13.42 10.74 -18.78
CA ALA A 2 -12.77 10.48 -17.49
C ALA A 2 -13.83 10.08 -16.45
N ARG A 3 -13.72 8.87 -15.90
CA ARG A 3 -14.65 8.36 -14.87
C ARG A 3 -14.28 8.95 -13.51
N GLY A 4 -14.80 10.13 -13.17
CA GLY A 4 -14.55 10.85 -11.91
C GLY A 4 -15.16 10.23 -10.64
N ARG A 5 -15.44 8.92 -10.62
CA ARG A 5 -16.07 8.27 -9.46
C ARG A 5 -15.06 8.11 -8.32
N GLN A 6 -15.36 8.72 -7.17
CA GLN A 6 -14.60 8.52 -5.94
C GLN A 6 -14.62 7.04 -5.53
N ARG A 7 -13.45 6.49 -5.17
CA ARG A 7 -13.34 5.10 -4.73
C ARG A 7 -13.71 5.01 -3.26
N LYS A 8 -14.51 4.01 -2.89
CA LYS A 8 -14.91 3.73 -1.51
C LYS A 8 -13.80 3.09 -0.66
N THR A 9 -12.71 2.64 -1.29
CA THR A 9 -11.68 1.83 -0.63
C THR A 9 -10.41 2.62 -0.37
N THR A 10 -9.93 2.55 0.87
CA THR A 10 -8.59 2.97 1.26
C THR A 10 -7.55 1.99 0.72
N LYS A 11 -6.37 2.51 0.37
CA LYS A 11 -5.24 1.69 -0.04
C LYS A 11 -4.74 0.91 1.19
N GLY A 12 -4.16 -0.27 0.94
CA GLY A 12 -3.50 -1.03 2.01
C GLY A 12 -2.24 -0.31 2.46
N ASP A 13 -2.02 -0.32 3.77
CA ASP A 13 -0.79 0.14 4.40
C ASP A 13 0.03 -1.08 4.79
N PHE A 14 1.03 -1.41 3.98
CA PHE A 14 1.98 -2.48 4.27
C PHE A 14 3.32 -2.14 3.63
N THR A 15 4.40 -2.49 4.32
CA THR A 15 5.75 -2.27 3.81
C THR A 15 6.14 -3.37 2.81
N LYS A 16 7.16 -3.10 2.01
CA LYS A 16 7.74 -4.09 1.10
C LYS A 16 8.22 -5.32 1.87
N GLU A 17 8.87 -5.09 3.02
CA GLU A 17 9.43 -6.12 3.90
C GLU A 17 8.35 -7.05 4.45
N GLN A 18 7.21 -6.51 4.88
CA GLN A 18 6.08 -7.32 5.34
C GLN A 18 5.55 -8.24 4.22
N MET A 19 5.51 -7.74 2.98
CA MET A 19 5.07 -8.54 1.84
C MET A 19 6.08 -9.64 1.49
N GLU A 20 7.37 -9.33 1.54
CA GLU A 20 8.45 -10.31 1.34
C GLU A 20 8.40 -11.42 2.40
N ALA A 21 8.28 -11.05 3.67
CA ALA A 21 8.12 -12.00 4.76
C ALA A 21 6.89 -12.88 4.56
N GLY A 22 5.74 -12.29 4.22
CA GLY A 22 4.49 -13.04 4.00
C GLY A 22 4.58 -14.04 2.86
N VAL A 23 5.21 -13.65 1.74
CA VAL A 23 5.41 -14.56 0.60
C VAL A 23 6.38 -15.69 0.97
N ARG A 24 7.47 -15.39 1.68
CA ARG A 24 8.43 -16.39 2.17
C ARG A 24 7.76 -17.43 3.08
N LEU A 25 6.97 -17.00 4.06
CA LEU A 25 6.23 -17.91 4.96
C LEU A 25 5.36 -18.92 4.19
N VAL A 26 4.75 -18.49 3.08
CA VAL A 26 3.84 -19.36 2.31
C VAL A 26 4.58 -20.25 1.31
N VAL A 27 5.66 -19.74 0.70
CA VAL A 27 6.38 -20.45 -0.36
C VAL A 27 7.46 -21.38 0.21
N GLU A 28 8.25 -20.90 1.18
CA GLU A 28 9.37 -21.65 1.77
C GLU A 28 8.90 -22.50 2.96
N GLU A 29 8.15 -21.94 3.91
CA GLU A 29 7.70 -22.66 5.11
C GLU A 29 6.38 -23.43 4.91
N GLN A 30 5.79 -23.40 3.71
CA GLN A 30 4.49 -23.98 3.37
C GLN A 30 3.34 -23.60 4.34
N MET A 31 3.43 -22.42 4.96
CA MET A 31 2.39 -21.94 5.86
C MET A 31 1.11 -21.63 5.08
N SER A 32 -0.05 -21.86 5.71
CA SER A 32 -1.32 -21.49 5.09
C SER A 32 -1.42 -19.97 4.90
N LEU A 33 -2.03 -19.55 3.78
CA LEU A 33 -2.22 -18.14 3.46
C LEU A 33 -2.94 -17.35 4.57
N ARG A 34 -3.86 -17.99 5.30
CA ARG A 34 -4.58 -17.37 6.42
C ARG A 34 -3.64 -17.07 7.59
N LYS A 35 -2.83 -18.04 8.01
CA LYS A 35 -1.86 -17.87 9.10
C LYS A 35 -0.78 -16.85 8.75
N ALA A 36 -0.28 -16.88 7.51
CA ALA A 36 0.72 -15.90 7.06
C ALA A 36 0.16 -14.47 6.98
N ALA A 37 -1.10 -14.31 6.57
CA ALA A 37 -1.80 -13.02 6.57
C ALA A 37 -1.95 -12.45 7.99
N GLU A 38 -2.34 -13.30 8.96
CA GLU A 38 -2.44 -12.91 10.37
C GLU A 38 -1.08 -12.49 10.96
N ARG A 39 -0.01 -13.25 10.67
CA ARG A 39 1.34 -12.91 11.16
C ARG A 39 1.89 -11.59 10.62
N THR A 40 1.60 -11.28 9.36
CA THR A 40 2.18 -10.10 8.69
C THR A 40 1.29 -8.87 8.73
N GLY A 41 0.03 -9.02 9.17
CA GLY A 41 -0.98 -7.96 9.13
C GLY A 41 -1.48 -7.63 7.72
N ILE A 42 -1.09 -8.40 6.70
CA ILE A 42 -1.48 -8.16 5.31
C ILE A 42 -2.85 -8.81 5.06
N LYS A 43 -3.74 -8.10 4.37
CA LYS A 43 -5.02 -8.66 3.93
C LYS A 43 -4.80 -9.92 3.08
N PHE A 44 -5.51 -11.00 3.44
CA PHE A 44 -5.46 -12.31 2.76
C PHE A 44 -5.45 -12.22 1.22
N GLN A 45 -6.39 -11.47 0.65
CA GLN A 45 -6.52 -11.32 -0.81
C GLN A 45 -5.26 -10.70 -1.45
N THR A 46 -4.62 -9.77 -0.73
CA THR A 46 -3.41 -9.11 -1.22
C THR A 46 -2.26 -10.09 -1.19
N LEU A 47 -2.07 -10.80 -0.08
CA LEU A 47 -1.03 -11.81 0.05
C LEU A 47 -1.19 -12.93 -0.98
N GLN A 48 -2.41 -13.46 -1.15
CA GLN A 48 -2.73 -14.49 -2.14
C GLN A 48 -2.33 -14.04 -3.55
N ARG A 49 -2.68 -12.80 -3.94
CA ARG A 49 -2.30 -12.26 -5.25
C ARG A 49 -0.78 -12.28 -5.49
N TYR A 50 0.02 -11.94 -4.47
CA TYR A 50 1.48 -11.91 -4.60
C TYR A 50 2.11 -13.30 -4.55
N VAL A 51 1.57 -14.21 -3.75
CA VAL A 51 1.99 -15.62 -3.74
C VAL A 51 1.72 -16.27 -5.10
N THR A 52 0.54 -16.06 -5.69
CA THR A 52 0.24 -16.57 -7.03
C THR A 52 1.21 -15.99 -8.06
N LYS A 53 1.51 -14.69 -7.98
CA LYS A 53 2.49 -14.03 -8.85
C LYS A 53 3.88 -14.65 -8.74
N GLN A 54 4.33 -15.01 -7.53
CA GLN A 54 5.60 -15.70 -7.31
C GLN A 54 5.59 -17.11 -7.91
N LYS A 55 4.51 -17.86 -7.68
CA LYS A 55 4.37 -19.21 -8.22
C LYS A 55 4.36 -19.23 -9.75
N THR A 56 3.71 -18.26 -10.39
CA THR A 56 3.71 -18.13 -11.85
C THR A 56 5.05 -17.71 -12.43
N ALA A 57 5.84 -16.92 -11.71
CA ALA A 57 7.14 -16.47 -12.16
C ALA A 57 8.24 -17.55 -11.95
N GLY A 58 8.03 -18.46 -11.01
CA GLY A 58 8.99 -19.49 -10.62
C GLY A 58 9.57 -19.21 -9.23
N ILE A 59 9.77 -20.28 -8.45
CA ILE A 59 10.38 -20.19 -7.12
C ILE A 59 11.81 -19.66 -7.29
N GLY A 60 12.19 -18.62 -6.54
CA GLY A 60 13.51 -17.98 -6.62
C GLY A 60 13.62 -16.83 -7.64
N THR A 61 12.58 -16.56 -8.44
CA THR A 61 12.59 -15.38 -9.32
C THR A 61 12.32 -14.09 -8.55
N SER A 62 13.10 -13.05 -8.84
CA SER A 62 12.93 -11.73 -8.23
C SER A 62 11.74 -11.02 -8.86
N ILE A 63 10.59 -11.05 -8.16
CA ILE A 63 9.39 -10.33 -8.59
C ILE A 63 9.21 -9.03 -7.81
N ARG A 64 8.59 -8.05 -8.46
CA ARG A 64 8.15 -6.84 -7.77
C ARG A 64 6.97 -7.13 -6.83
N LEU A 65 7.22 -7.05 -5.53
CA LEU A 65 6.24 -7.22 -4.45
C LEU A 65 5.56 -5.92 -3.99
N THR A 66 5.93 -4.78 -4.58
CA THR A 66 5.26 -3.51 -4.32
C THR A 66 4.04 -3.30 -5.22
N PRO A 67 2.95 -2.70 -4.71
CA PRO A 67 1.78 -2.39 -5.53
C PRO A 67 2.02 -1.20 -6.48
N ASN A 68 1.36 -1.18 -7.64
CA ASN A 68 1.55 -0.14 -8.68
C ASN A 68 1.21 1.27 -8.19
N TYR A 69 0.32 1.38 -7.21
CA TYR A 69 -0.02 2.67 -6.62
C TYR A 69 1.02 3.18 -5.62
N ALA A 70 1.92 2.34 -5.12
CA ALA A 70 2.98 2.76 -4.20
C ALA A 70 4.10 3.52 -4.94
N SER A 71 4.37 3.18 -6.20
CA SER A 71 5.38 3.84 -7.03
C SER A 71 4.90 5.11 -7.73
N ARG A 72 3.64 5.52 -7.55
CA ARG A 72 3.18 6.81 -8.07
C ARG A 72 3.75 7.91 -7.19
N ARG A 73 4.84 8.54 -7.64
CA ARG A 73 5.34 9.79 -7.09
C ARG A 73 4.18 10.79 -7.11
N ILE A 74 3.68 11.14 -5.93
CA ILE A 74 2.87 12.33 -5.78
C ILE A 74 3.87 13.45 -5.96
N LEU A 75 3.73 14.25 -7.03
CA LEU A 75 4.31 15.58 -7.05
C LEU A 75 3.62 16.32 -5.91
N ILE A 76 4.15 16.19 -4.69
CA ILE A 76 3.72 17.02 -3.57
C ILE A 76 4.24 18.39 -3.98
N ARG A 77 3.42 19.15 -4.70
CA ARG A 77 3.58 20.60 -4.73
C ARG A 77 3.65 21.00 -3.27
N ASP A 78 4.82 21.49 -2.89
CA ASP A 78 5.12 21.93 -1.56
C ASP A 78 3.92 22.73 -1.06
N LYS A 79 3.22 22.19 -0.05
CA LYS A 79 2.17 22.95 0.65
C LYS A 79 2.88 23.89 1.61
N THR A 80 3.84 24.68 1.13
CA THR A 80 4.32 25.86 1.84
C THR A 80 3.16 26.83 1.87
N LYS A 81 2.36 26.68 2.93
CA LYS A 81 1.63 27.72 3.65
C LYS A 81 1.55 29.04 2.87
N ASP A 82 0.58 29.16 1.97
CA ASP A 82 0.09 30.49 1.61
C ASP A 82 -0.79 30.90 2.79
N SER A 83 -0.17 31.49 3.80
CA SER A 83 -0.79 32.10 4.98
C SER A 83 -1.51 33.39 4.58
N ARG A 84 -2.41 33.29 3.60
CA ARG A 84 -3.36 34.33 3.22
C ARG A 84 -4.73 33.70 3.43
N TYR A 85 -5.58 34.38 4.20
CA TYR A 85 -6.89 33.95 4.65
C TYR A 85 -6.89 33.12 5.94
N TRP A 86 -6.94 33.82 7.07
CA TRP A 86 -8.02 33.78 8.08
C TRP A 86 -7.48 34.24 9.44
N TYR A 87 -7.45 35.56 9.68
CA TYR A 87 -7.76 36.15 11.00
C TYR A 87 -8.40 37.52 10.75
N LYS A 88 -9.73 37.52 10.73
CA LYS A 88 -10.57 38.71 10.81
C LYS A 88 -11.05 38.82 12.26
N HIS A 89 -10.84 40.01 12.83
CA HIS A 89 -11.43 40.58 14.07
C HIS A 89 -10.89 40.13 15.44
N GLN A 90 -10.15 41.04 16.08
CA GLN A 90 -10.43 41.46 17.45
C GLN A 90 -9.96 42.92 17.64
N THR A 91 -10.92 43.84 17.68
CA THR A 91 -10.75 45.22 18.14
C THR A 91 -10.91 45.23 19.66
N TYR A 92 -9.91 45.74 20.38
CA TYR A 92 -10.07 46.21 21.76
C TYR A 92 -9.26 47.50 21.91
N THR A 93 -9.98 48.61 22.10
CA THR A 93 -9.55 49.85 22.75
C THR A 93 -10.71 50.32 23.59
#